data_AF-A0A3D8VNA2-F1
#
_entry.id   AF-A0A3D8VNA2-F1
#
_cell.length_a   1.000
_cell.length_b   1.000
_cell.length_c   1.000
_cell.angle_alpha   90.00
_cell.angle_beta   90.00
_cell.angle_gamma   90.00
#
_symmetry.space_group_name_H-M   'P 1'
#
loop_
_entity.id
_entity.type
_entity.pdbx_description
1 polymer ?
#
loop_
_entity_poly.entity_id
_entity_poly.type
_entity_poly.pdbx_seq_one_letter_code
_entity_poly.pdbx_strand_id
1 'polypeptide(L)'
;MESIVLELQKEAMISKNDVSGLLRRSLVIARKLGLIDFENWVNDELSGYSTKPNNAPDYREITGTLQWFNPVRGSCPVLAEDPELMDTITNVKLFESISELENLVNSTNSNNFVYQLNQKQQNLISSLGDGGLQQFRLLFSKNQAQRIIVTVKNIILEWTLTLEADGVLG
;
A
#
# COMPACT_ATOMS: atom_id res chain seq x y z
N MET A 1 22.65 23.83 16.62
CA MET A 1 22.28 22.44 16.31
C MET A 1 20.93 22.53 15.65
N GLU A 2 20.81 21.99 14.44
CA GLU A 2 19.51 21.95 13.76
C GLU A 2 18.63 20.93 14.49
N SER A 3 17.34 21.23 14.59
CA SER A 3 16.39 20.38 15.31
C SER A 3 16.22 19.06 14.55
N ILE A 4 16.12 17.93 15.28
CA ILE A 4 15.95 16.61 14.67
C ILE A 4 14.67 16.51 13.85
N VAL A 5 13.65 17.29 14.24
CA VAL A 5 12.38 17.42 13.53
C VAL A 5 12.58 18.19 12.22
N LEU A 6 13.31 19.31 12.24
CA LEU A 6 13.62 20.09 11.03
C LEU A 6 14.50 19.31 10.04
N GLU A 7 15.44 18.50 10.53
CA GLU A 7 16.24 17.61 9.68
C GLU A 7 15.35 16.57 8.99
N LEU A 8 14.43 15.92 9.73
CA LEU A 8 13.48 14.96 9.16
C LEU A 8 12.55 15.61 8.13
N GLN A 9 12.04 16.82 8.42
CA GLN A 9 11.19 17.59 7.52
C GLN A 9 11.90 17.90 6.19
N LYS A 10 13.17 18.33 6.24
CA LYS A 10 13.98 18.56 5.03
C LYS A 10 14.20 17.27 4.24
N GLU A 11 14.49 16.17 4.92
CA GLU A 11 14.63 14.86 4.27
C GLU A 11 13.32 14.41 3.63
N ALA A 12 12.19 14.63 4.30
CA ALA A 12 10.86 14.36 3.75
C ALA A 12 10.56 15.25 2.53
N MET A 13 11.08 16.49 2.43
CA MET A 13 10.91 17.29 1.21
C MET A 13 11.75 16.75 0.04
N ILE A 14 12.97 16.27 0.29
CA ILE A 14 13.96 15.96 -0.76
C ILE A 14 13.93 14.47 -1.18
N SER A 15 13.67 13.54 -0.25
CA SER A 15 13.84 12.10 -0.47
C SER A 15 12.88 11.59 -1.54
N LYS A 16 13.41 11.18 -2.69
CA LYS A 16 12.57 10.59 -3.75
C LYS A 16 12.22 9.13 -3.50
N ASN A 17 13.09 8.36 -2.85
CA ASN A 17 13.05 6.89 -2.91
C ASN A 17 13.34 6.13 -1.59
N ASP A 18 13.53 6.80 -0.44
CA ASP A 18 13.83 6.12 0.83
C ASP A 18 12.80 6.48 1.90
N VAL A 19 11.56 6.05 1.70
CA VAL A 19 10.49 6.24 2.69
C VAL A 19 10.71 5.32 3.88
N SER A 20 11.27 4.13 3.63
CA SER A 20 11.71 3.21 4.68
C SER A 20 12.70 3.88 5.67
N GLY A 21 13.69 4.62 5.17
CA GLY A 21 14.62 5.41 6.00
C GLY A 21 13.95 6.52 6.80
N LEU A 22 13.03 7.27 6.16
CA LEU A 22 12.24 8.30 6.83
C LEU A 22 11.40 7.72 7.98
N LEU A 23 10.74 6.58 7.77
CA LEU A 23 9.96 5.89 8.80
C LEU A 23 10.84 5.49 10.00
N ARG A 24 12.03 4.93 9.77
CA ARG A 24 12.94 4.55 10.87
C ARG A 24 13.38 5.76 11.71
N ARG A 25 13.62 6.91 11.09
CA ARG A 25 13.95 8.14 11.81
C ARG A 25 12.74 8.69 12.56
N SER A 26 11.58 8.67 11.92
CA SER A 26 10.30 9.05 12.52
C SER A 26 10.02 8.22 13.78
N LEU A 27 10.31 6.92 13.76
CA LEU A 27 10.19 6.03 14.91
C LEU A 27 11.04 6.48 16.11
N VAL A 28 12.28 6.89 15.85
CA VAL A 28 13.20 7.37 16.90
C VAL A 28 12.65 8.64 17.56
N ILE A 29 12.17 9.58 16.76
CA ILE A 29 11.58 10.84 17.26
C ILE A 29 10.29 10.55 18.04
N ALA A 30 9.39 9.71 17.50
CA ALA A 30 8.14 9.32 18.14
C ALA A 30 8.38 8.72 19.53
N ARG A 31 9.36 7.81 19.65
CA ARG A 31 9.77 7.22 20.94
C ARG A 31 10.30 8.24 21.93
N LYS A 32 11.16 9.16 21.47
CA LYS A 32 11.72 10.21 22.33
C LYS A 32 10.65 11.16 22.87
N LEU A 33 9.63 11.44 22.06
CA LEU A 33 8.51 12.32 22.42
C LEU A 33 7.37 11.58 23.15
N GLY A 34 7.44 10.25 23.28
CA GLY A 34 6.39 9.44 23.92
C GLY A 34 5.08 9.36 23.10
N LEU A 35 5.15 9.55 21.79
CA LEU A 35 3.99 9.55 20.89
C LEU A 35 3.63 8.12 20.45
N ILE A 36 2.96 7.38 21.33
CA ILE A 36 2.68 5.94 21.19
C ILE A 36 1.85 5.63 19.94
N ASP A 37 0.83 6.44 19.63
CA ASP A 37 -0.05 6.17 18.48
C ASP A 37 0.72 6.27 17.16
N PHE A 38 1.57 7.29 17.02
CA PHE A 38 2.41 7.46 15.85
C PHE A 38 3.52 6.40 15.78
N GLU A 39 4.10 6.02 16.92
CA GLU A 39 5.03 4.89 16.99
C GLU A 39 4.40 3.59 16.46
N ASN A 40 3.17 3.28 16.87
CA ASN A 40 2.46 2.08 16.43
C ASN A 40 2.20 2.13 14.92
N TRP A 41 1.74 3.27 14.41
CA TRP A 41 1.54 3.46 12.97
C TRP A 41 2.83 3.27 12.17
N VAL A 42 3.95 3.85 12.61
CA VAL A 42 5.26 3.68 11.94
C VAL A 42 5.70 2.21 11.94
N ASN A 43 5.50 1.49 13.05
CA ASN A 43 5.84 0.07 13.12
C ASN A 43 4.97 -0.78 12.18
N ASP A 44 3.66 -0.51 12.11
CA ASP A 44 2.75 -1.21 11.21
C ASP A 44 3.12 -0.90 9.73
N GLU A 45 3.52 0.32 9.39
CA GLU A 45 4.01 0.68 8.04
C GLU A 45 5.34 -0.03 7.67
N LEU A 46 6.25 -0.17 8.63
CA LEU A 46 7.56 -0.84 8.45
C LEU A 46 7.46 -2.37 8.37
N SER A 47 6.56 -2.98 9.14
CA SER A 47 6.40 -4.44 9.22
C SER A 47 5.31 -5.00 8.32
N GLY A 48 4.42 -4.13 7.82
CA GLY A 48 3.22 -4.52 7.10
C GLY A 48 2.06 -4.85 8.03
N TYR A 49 0.87 -4.94 7.44
CA TYR A 49 -0.41 -5.10 8.14
C TYR A 49 -0.93 -6.54 8.15
N SER A 50 -0.16 -7.52 7.68
CA SER A 50 -0.60 -8.91 7.52
C SER A 50 -1.11 -9.56 8.82
N THR A 51 -0.60 -9.14 9.98
CA THR A 51 -1.05 -9.64 11.30
C THR A 51 -2.23 -8.87 11.87
N LYS A 52 -2.49 -7.65 11.38
CA LYS A 52 -3.54 -6.74 11.86
C LYS A 52 -4.22 -6.06 10.65
N PRO A 53 -4.93 -6.82 9.80
CA PRO A 53 -5.50 -6.27 8.57
C PRO A 53 -6.52 -5.14 8.84
N ASN A 54 -7.19 -5.17 10.00
CA ASN A 54 -8.15 -4.14 10.41
C ASN A 54 -7.50 -2.78 10.73
N ASN A 55 -6.18 -2.75 10.97
CA ASN A 55 -5.45 -1.51 11.25
C ASN A 55 -4.97 -0.82 9.96
N ALA A 56 -5.13 -1.47 8.80
CA ALA A 56 -4.65 -0.94 7.52
C ALA A 56 -5.44 0.32 7.12
N PRO A 57 -4.77 1.49 6.98
CA PRO A 57 -5.43 2.73 6.61
C PRO A 57 -6.09 2.69 5.23
N ASP A 58 -7.05 3.56 4.99
CA ASP A 58 -7.83 3.52 3.74
C ASP A 58 -7.02 3.88 2.49
N TYR A 59 -5.93 4.65 2.63
CA TYR A 59 -5.03 4.89 1.50
C TYR A 59 -4.32 3.63 1.00
N ARG A 60 -4.32 2.52 1.78
CA ARG A 60 -3.80 1.20 1.36
C ARG A 60 -4.74 0.48 0.40
N GLU A 61 -5.96 0.98 0.21
CA GLU A 61 -6.92 0.42 -0.73
C GLU A 61 -6.51 0.71 -2.18
N ILE A 62 -6.57 -0.31 -3.01
CA ILE A 62 -6.27 -0.26 -4.44
C ILE A 62 -7.36 -0.99 -5.22
N THR A 63 -7.59 -0.53 -6.44
CA THR A 63 -8.61 -1.10 -7.33
C THR A 63 -7.95 -1.75 -8.53
N GLY A 64 -8.26 -3.02 -8.75
CA GLY A 64 -7.67 -3.83 -9.81
C GLY A 64 -8.60 -4.03 -10.99
N THR A 65 -8.10 -4.72 -12.01
CA THR A 65 -8.93 -5.30 -13.06
C THR A 65 -8.92 -6.81 -12.94
N LEU A 66 -10.12 -7.41 -12.85
CA LEU A 66 -10.25 -8.86 -12.86
C LEU A 66 -10.02 -9.40 -14.26
N GLN A 67 -9.12 -10.37 -14.34
CA GLN A 67 -8.81 -11.09 -15.56
C GLN A 67 -8.95 -12.58 -15.33
N TRP A 68 -9.38 -13.30 -16.33
CA TRP A 68 -9.33 -14.75 -16.35
C TRP A 68 -8.27 -15.22 -17.36
N PHE A 69 -7.64 -16.34 -17.06
CA PHE A 69 -6.61 -16.92 -17.92
C PHE A 69 -7.23 -17.90 -18.91
N ASN A 70 -7.12 -17.59 -20.20
CA ASN A 70 -7.45 -18.51 -21.29
C ASN A 70 -6.16 -19.19 -21.80
N PRO A 71 -6.06 -20.54 -21.84
CA PRO A 71 -4.88 -21.24 -22.34
C PRO A 71 -4.47 -20.88 -23.78
N VAL A 72 -5.42 -20.45 -24.62
CA VAL A 72 -5.21 -20.10 -26.03
C VAL A 72 -5.02 -18.59 -26.23
N ARG A 73 -5.82 -17.76 -25.54
CA ARG A 73 -5.83 -16.29 -25.72
C ARG A 73 -5.02 -15.51 -24.69
N GLY A 74 -4.53 -16.15 -23.64
CA GLY A 74 -3.88 -15.48 -22.52
C GLY A 74 -4.88 -14.78 -21.60
N SER A 75 -4.41 -13.74 -20.90
CA SER A 75 -5.24 -12.97 -19.96
C SER A 75 -6.34 -12.21 -20.68
N CYS A 76 -7.59 -12.50 -20.32
CA CYS A 76 -8.79 -11.86 -20.85
C CYS A 76 -9.50 -11.09 -19.73
N PRO A 77 -9.99 -9.86 -19.97
CA PRO A 77 -10.76 -9.13 -18.96
C PRO A 77 -12.08 -9.84 -18.67
N VAL A 78 -12.52 -9.79 -17.41
CA VAL A 78 -13.86 -10.18 -17.01
C VAL A 78 -14.76 -8.95 -17.07
N LEU A 79 -15.86 -9.04 -17.81
CA LEU A 79 -16.93 -8.06 -17.79
C LEU A 79 -18.02 -8.60 -16.85
N ALA A 80 -18.23 -7.94 -15.72
CA ALA A 80 -19.31 -8.28 -14.80
C ALA A 80 -20.58 -7.52 -15.21
N GLU A 81 -21.74 -8.17 -15.10
CA GLU A 81 -23.04 -7.53 -15.30
C GLU A 81 -23.46 -6.66 -14.11
N ASP A 82 -22.95 -6.99 -12.91
CA ASP A 82 -23.19 -6.25 -11.66
C ASP A 82 -21.94 -5.45 -11.24
N PRO A 83 -21.99 -4.10 -11.31
CA PRO A 83 -20.89 -3.24 -10.90
C PRO A 83 -20.53 -3.31 -9.41
N GLU A 84 -21.51 -3.49 -8.50
CA GLU A 84 -21.25 -3.50 -7.05
C GLU A 84 -20.47 -4.75 -6.64
N LEU A 85 -20.84 -5.89 -7.23
CA LEU A 85 -20.14 -7.15 -7.05
C LEU A 85 -18.72 -7.08 -7.61
N MET A 86 -18.54 -6.41 -8.75
CA MET A 86 -17.23 -6.22 -9.36
C MET A 86 -16.31 -5.39 -8.46
N ASP A 87 -16.80 -4.26 -7.96
CA ASP A 87 -16.05 -3.38 -7.05
C ASP A 87 -15.60 -4.14 -5.81
N THR A 88 -16.48 -4.96 -5.23
CA THR A 88 -16.17 -5.81 -4.06
C THR A 88 -15.04 -6.80 -4.35
N ILE A 89 -14.93 -7.32 -5.57
CA ILE A 89 -13.87 -8.27 -5.97
C ILE A 89 -12.57 -7.53 -6.29
N THR A 90 -12.65 -6.36 -6.92
CA THR A 90 -11.48 -5.63 -7.40
C THR A 90 -10.83 -4.70 -6.38
N ASN A 91 -11.55 -4.30 -5.34
CA ASN A 91 -11.04 -3.46 -4.27
C ASN A 91 -10.35 -4.31 -3.21
N VAL A 92 -9.04 -4.08 -3.03
CA VAL A 92 -8.20 -4.84 -2.12
C VAL A 92 -7.31 -3.87 -1.34
N LYS A 93 -7.06 -4.15 -0.06
CA LYS A 93 -6.04 -3.44 0.73
C LYS A 93 -4.69 -4.14 0.62
N LEU A 94 -3.63 -3.37 0.39
CA LEU A 94 -2.25 -3.87 0.43
C LEU A 94 -1.72 -3.90 1.87
N PHE A 95 -1.21 -5.06 2.28
CA PHE A 95 -0.72 -5.31 3.63
C PHE A 95 0.80 -5.42 3.72
N GLU A 96 1.49 -5.36 2.58
CA GLU A 96 2.94 -5.42 2.49
C GLU A 96 3.59 -4.23 3.18
N SER A 97 4.80 -4.44 3.70
CA SER A 97 5.63 -3.36 4.26
C SER A 97 5.97 -2.31 3.21
N ILE A 98 6.31 -1.09 3.63
CA ILE A 98 6.73 -0.04 2.69
C ILE A 98 7.97 -0.46 1.88
N SER A 99 8.92 -1.17 2.49
CA SER A 99 10.09 -1.69 1.76
C SER A 99 9.70 -2.70 0.68
N GLU A 100 8.70 -3.55 0.92
CA GLU A 100 8.17 -4.48 -0.09
C GLU A 100 7.44 -3.74 -1.21
N LEU A 101 6.68 -2.69 -0.90
CA LEU A 101 6.03 -1.84 -1.90
C LEU A 101 7.06 -1.08 -2.75
N GLU A 102 8.10 -0.53 -2.13
CA GLU A 102 9.23 0.11 -2.84
C GLU A 102 9.89 -0.88 -3.80
N ASN A 103 10.15 -2.11 -3.34
CA ASN A 103 10.67 -3.19 -4.20
C ASN A 103 9.69 -3.56 -5.32
N LEU A 104 8.40 -3.65 -5.05
CA LEU A 104 7.37 -3.96 -6.05
C LEU A 104 7.35 -2.92 -7.16
N VAL A 105 7.41 -1.63 -6.81
CA VAL A 105 7.46 -0.56 -7.80
C VAL A 105 8.73 -0.69 -8.65
N ASN A 106 9.89 -0.91 -8.03
CA ASN A 106 11.20 -0.91 -8.69
C ASN A 106 11.53 -2.20 -9.49
N SER A 107 10.96 -3.35 -9.14
CA SER A 107 11.44 -4.68 -9.59
C SER A 107 10.90 -5.21 -10.93
N THR A 108 10.09 -4.45 -11.69
CA THR A 108 9.47 -4.98 -12.92
C THR A 108 9.41 -3.96 -14.04
N ASN A 109 9.76 -4.40 -15.25
CA ASN A 109 9.63 -3.63 -16.49
C ASN A 109 8.16 -3.41 -16.92
N SER A 110 7.19 -4.05 -16.25
CA SER A 110 5.76 -3.82 -16.47
C SER A 110 5.20 -2.77 -15.51
N ASN A 111 4.30 -1.92 -16.01
CA ASN A 111 3.57 -0.93 -15.19
C ASN A 111 2.54 -1.55 -14.24
N ASN A 112 2.32 -2.86 -14.34
CA ASN A 112 1.34 -3.59 -13.55
C ASN A 112 1.98 -4.74 -12.78
N PHE A 113 1.35 -5.11 -11.66
CA PHE A 113 1.65 -6.31 -10.89
C PHE A 113 0.41 -7.19 -10.77
N VAL A 114 0.63 -8.49 -10.56
CA VAL A 114 -0.42 -9.50 -10.52
C VAL A 114 -0.63 -9.95 -9.08
N TYR A 115 -1.86 -9.87 -8.62
CA TYR A 115 -2.30 -10.45 -7.36
C TYR A 115 -3.01 -11.77 -7.62
N GLN A 116 -2.52 -12.83 -6.99
CA GLN A 116 -3.06 -14.17 -7.13
C GLN A 116 -4.18 -14.38 -6.12
N LEU A 117 -5.38 -14.68 -6.61
CA LEU A 117 -6.53 -15.00 -5.78
C LEU A 117 -6.37 -16.41 -5.20
N ASN A 118 -6.63 -16.56 -3.90
CA ASN A 118 -6.57 -17.86 -3.23
C ASN A 118 -7.72 -18.78 -3.69
N GLN A 119 -7.62 -20.08 -3.40
CA GLN A 119 -8.61 -21.06 -3.90
C GLN A 119 -10.06 -20.74 -3.47
N LYS A 120 -10.26 -20.17 -2.28
CA LYS A 120 -11.60 -19.77 -1.83
C LYS A 120 -12.16 -18.64 -2.69
N GLN A 121 -11.35 -17.62 -2.98
CA GLN A 121 -11.71 -16.51 -3.88
C GLN A 121 -11.94 -17.00 -5.31
N GLN A 122 -11.07 -17.89 -5.83
CA GLN A 122 -11.23 -18.50 -7.15
C GLN A 122 -12.58 -19.21 -7.28
N ASN A 123 -12.93 -20.05 -6.30
CA ASN A 123 -14.17 -20.81 -6.30
C ASN A 123 -15.40 -19.89 -6.22
N LEU A 124 -15.33 -18.83 -5.39
CA LEU A 124 -16.42 -17.87 -5.26
C LEU A 124 -16.66 -17.14 -6.59
N ILE A 125 -15.61 -16.62 -7.23
CA ILE A 125 -15.73 -15.92 -8.52
C ILE A 125 -16.21 -16.89 -9.63
N SER A 126 -15.70 -18.12 -9.64
CA SER A 126 -16.13 -19.15 -10.58
C SER A 126 -17.60 -19.53 -10.41
N SER A 127 -18.12 -19.53 -9.18
CA SER A 127 -19.55 -19.82 -8.92
C SER A 127 -20.50 -18.70 -9.34
N LEU A 128 -19.99 -17.48 -9.54
CA LEU A 128 -20.75 -16.31 -9.94
C LEU A 128 -20.87 -16.14 -11.46
N GLY A 129 -20.17 -16.96 -12.24
CA GLY A 129 -20.20 -16.90 -13.70
C GLY A 129 -20.38 -18.26 -14.36
N ASP A 130 -20.81 -18.26 -15.62
CA ASP A 130 -21.10 -19.48 -16.38
C ASP A 130 -19.86 -20.17 -16.98
N GLY A 131 -18.66 -19.69 -16.64
CA GLY A 131 -17.42 -19.95 -17.37
C GLY A 131 -16.67 -21.26 -17.04
N GLY A 132 -17.16 -22.08 -16.09
CA GLY A 132 -16.45 -23.27 -15.62
C GLY A 132 -15.20 -22.95 -14.79
N LEU A 133 -14.28 -23.93 -14.65
CA LEU A 133 -13.05 -23.81 -13.85
C LEU A 133 -12.00 -22.92 -14.57
N GLN A 134 -12.14 -21.60 -14.41
CA GLN A 134 -11.18 -20.62 -14.91
C GLN A 134 -10.25 -20.15 -13.78
N GLN A 135 -9.01 -19.80 -14.13
CA GLN A 135 -8.10 -19.14 -13.19
C GLN A 135 -8.25 -17.64 -13.30
N PHE A 136 -8.69 -17.00 -12.22
CA PHE A 136 -8.86 -15.57 -12.11
C PHE A 136 -7.65 -14.91 -11.43
N ARG A 137 -7.33 -13.69 -11.85
CA ARG A 137 -6.23 -12.90 -11.28
C ARG A 137 -6.64 -11.44 -11.26
N LEU A 138 -6.14 -10.69 -10.28
CA LEU A 138 -6.29 -9.25 -10.25
C LEU A 138 -5.03 -8.60 -10.79
N LEU A 139 -5.20 -7.69 -11.74
CA LEU A 139 -4.12 -6.87 -12.27
C LEU A 139 -4.21 -5.47 -11.66
N PHE A 140 -3.13 -5.03 -11.02
CA PHE A 140 -3.05 -3.72 -10.39
C PHE A 140 -1.97 -2.87 -11.04
N SER A 141 -2.23 -1.58 -11.21
CA SER A 141 -1.20 -0.62 -11.62
C SER A 141 -0.23 -0.34 -10.47
N LYS A 142 1.08 -0.37 -10.77
CA LYS A 142 2.14 0.02 -9.84
C LYS A 142 2.02 1.46 -9.35
N ASN A 143 1.35 2.33 -10.13
CA ASN A 143 1.09 3.71 -9.72
C ASN A 143 0.28 3.77 -8.42
N GLN A 144 -0.54 2.76 -8.12
CA GLN A 144 -1.29 2.69 -6.88
C GLN A 144 -0.39 2.33 -5.68
N ALA A 145 0.56 1.41 -5.86
CA ALA A 145 1.58 1.14 -4.85
C ALA A 145 2.47 2.37 -4.63
N GLN A 146 2.87 3.06 -5.71
CA GLN A 146 3.60 4.33 -5.62
C GLN A 146 2.79 5.41 -4.88
N ARG A 147 1.47 5.49 -5.12
CA ARG A 147 0.58 6.41 -4.41
C ARG A 147 0.59 6.15 -2.89
N ILE A 148 0.59 4.89 -2.46
CA ILE A 148 0.70 4.53 -1.04
C ILE A 148 2.03 5.05 -0.47
N ILE A 149 3.15 4.76 -1.13
CA ILE A 149 4.49 5.19 -0.68
C ILE A 149 4.56 6.73 -0.55
N VAL A 150 4.03 7.46 -1.53
CA VAL A 150 3.98 8.94 -1.51
C VAL A 150 3.05 9.44 -0.41
N THR A 151 1.93 8.77 -0.16
CA THR A 151 0.99 9.15 0.91
C THR A 151 1.64 9.01 2.28
N VAL A 152 2.34 7.90 2.55
CA VAL A 152 3.09 7.70 3.81
C VAL A 152 4.14 8.78 4.00
N LYS A 153 4.86 9.14 2.94
CA LYS A 153 5.83 10.24 2.96
C LYS A 153 5.17 11.58 3.31
N ASN A 154 4.00 11.88 2.74
CA ASN A 154 3.25 13.09 3.04
C ASN A 154 2.76 13.11 4.49
N ILE A 155 2.32 11.97 5.04
CA ILE A 155 1.92 11.85 6.46
C ILE A 155 3.10 12.19 7.37
N ILE A 156 4.31 11.70 7.08
CA ILE A 156 5.52 12.03 7.84
C ILE A 156 5.80 13.54 7.75
N LEU A 157 5.70 14.13 6.56
CA LEU A 157 5.93 15.57 6.36
C LEU A 157 4.93 16.41 7.17
N GLU A 158 3.63 16.14 7.06
CA GLU A 158 2.57 16.82 7.81
C GLU A 158 2.76 16.66 9.32
N TRP A 159 3.17 15.47 9.76
CA TRP A 159 3.50 15.21 11.15
C TRP A 159 4.66 16.10 11.62
N THR A 160 5.75 16.22 10.85
CA THR A 160 6.87 17.11 11.21
C THR A 160 6.47 18.59 11.26
N LEU A 161 5.60 19.04 10.35
CA LEU A 161 5.07 20.42 10.35
C LEU A 161 4.21 20.69 11.58
N THR A 162 3.43 19.70 12.02
CA THR A 162 2.60 19.79 13.22
C THR A 162 3.48 19.92 14.47
N LEU A 163 4.54 19.10 14.57
CA LEU A 163 5.50 19.20 15.68
C LEU A 163 6.21 20.56 15.72
N GLU A 164 6.61 21.10 14.56
CA GLU A 164 7.19 22.44 14.46
C GLU A 164 6.20 23.53 14.95
N ALA A 165 4.94 23.46 14.52
CA ALA A 165 3.90 24.40 14.94
C ALA A 165 3.63 24.35 16.45
N ASP A 166 3.71 23.17 17.05
CA ASP A 166 3.56 22.97 18.51
C ASP A 166 4.83 23.35 19.30
N GLY A 167 5.89 23.82 18.63
CA GLY A 167 7.17 24.17 19.25
C GLY A 167 8.00 22.96 19.69
N VAL A 168 7.63 21.75 19.26
CA VAL A 168 8.31 20.49 19.56
C VAL A 168 9.37 20.25 18.50
N LEU A 169 10.54 20.85 18.71
CA LEU A 169 11.67 20.75 17.79
C LEU A 169 12.66 19.61 18.17
N GLY A 170 12.54 19.06 19.37
CA GLY A 170 13.40 17.98 19.88
C GLY A 170 14.77 18.46 20.36
#